data_AF-A0A920BW01-F1
#
_entry.id   AF-A0A920BW01-F1
#
_cell.length_a   1.000
_cell.length_b   1.000
_cell.length_c   1.000
_cell.angle_alpha   90.00
_cell.angle_beta   90.00
_cell.angle_gamma   90.00
#
_symmetry.space_group_name_H-M   'P 1'
#
loop_
_entity.id
_entity.type
_entity.pdbx_description
1 polymer ?
#
loop_
_entity_poly.entity_id
_entity_poly.type
_entity_poly.pdbx_seq_one_letter_code
_entity_poly.pdbx_strand_id
1 'polypeptide(L)'
;MSVIKKQRVTKLQSEYVKQHERNEVSASRRRKLLIRRLAMFFVLASVISYFMISTLISQASSLEEIKVEQQQLNEELAGLKKKEMILKEEIVKLNDDEYIAKLARKDYFLSEEGEVIFNISEEKEEKASE
;
A
#
# COMPACT_ATOMS: atom_id res chain seq x y z
N MET A 1 -62.78 17.34 -13.75
CA MET A 1 -62.53 17.63 -12.32
C MET A 1 -63.57 16.85 -11.51
N SER A 2 -63.16 15.89 -10.68
CA SER A 2 -64.09 15.13 -9.82
C SER A 2 -63.90 15.55 -8.38
N VAL A 3 -64.98 16.05 -7.77
CA VAL A 3 -65.00 16.57 -6.40
C VAL A 3 -65.28 15.41 -5.47
N ILE A 4 -64.30 15.02 -4.64
CA ILE A 4 -64.44 13.95 -3.66
C ILE A 4 -65.48 14.37 -2.60
N LYS A 5 -66.68 13.79 -2.68
CA LYS A 5 -67.78 14.04 -1.75
C LYS A 5 -67.45 13.40 -0.40
N LYS A 6 -67.08 14.22 0.59
CA LYS A 6 -66.84 13.79 1.97
C LYS A 6 -68.14 13.28 2.59
N GLN A 7 -68.23 11.99 2.85
CA GLN A 7 -69.37 11.41 3.55
C GLN A 7 -69.42 11.95 4.99
N ARG A 8 -70.58 12.49 5.40
CA ARG A 8 -70.83 12.98 6.76
C ARG A 8 -71.28 11.82 7.63
N VAL A 9 -70.33 10.95 8.01
CA VAL A 9 -70.57 9.88 8.99
C VAL A 9 -70.10 10.35 10.37
N THR A 10 -71.00 10.32 11.35
CA THR A 10 -70.73 10.73 12.72
C THR A 10 -70.12 9.55 13.49
N LYS A 11 -69.01 9.79 14.18
CA LYS A 11 -68.34 8.76 15.00
C LYS A 11 -69.25 8.29 16.12
N LEU A 12 -69.21 6.98 16.42
CA LEU A 12 -69.92 6.41 17.57
C LEU A 12 -69.38 7.01 18.89
N GLN A 13 -70.24 7.68 19.66
CA GLN A 13 -69.90 8.30 20.95
C GLN A 13 -69.93 7.27 22.09
N SER A 14 -69.18 6.17 21.94
CA SER A 14 -69.05 5.13 22.97
C SER A 14 -67.75 5.29 23.75
N GLU A 15 -67.78 5.01 25.05
CA GLU A 15 -66.59 5.04 25.91
C GLU A 15 -65.50 4.07 25.42
N TYR A 16 -65.88 2.93 24.83
CA TYR A 16 -64.94 1.99 24.20
C TYR A 16 -64.18 2.63 23.04
N VAL A 17 -64.88 3.35 22.15
CA VAL A 17 -64.26 4.02 21.00
C VAL A 17 -63.33 5.14 21.46
N LYS A 18 -63.74 5.92 22.47
CA LYS A 18 -62.86 6.95 23.08
C LYS A 18 -61.62 6.33 23.72
N GLN A 19 -61.74 5.19 24.39
CA GLN A 19 -60.61 4.49 25.02
C GLN A 19 -59.64 3.94 23.95
N HIS A 20 -60.15 3.35 22.87
CA HIS A 20 -59.33 2.84 21.77
C HIS A 20 -58.57 3.97 21.06
N GLU A 21 -59.25 5.08 20.75
CA GLU A 21 -58.61 6.27 20.15
C GLU A 21 -57.51 6.84 21.06
N ARG A 22 -57.76 6.94 22.38
CA ARG A 22 -56.74 7.38 23.36
C ARG A 22 -55.53 6.45 23.38
N ASN A 23 -55.77 5.13 23.34
CA ASN A 23 -54.71 4.13 23.32
C ASN A 23 -53.88 4.20 22.03
N GLU A 24 -54.51 4.31 20.87
CA GLU A 24 -53.83 4.44 19.56
C GLU A 24 -53.02 5.74 19.46
N VAL A 25 -53.56 6.86 19.94
CA VAL A 25 -52.85 8.13 19.99
C VAL A 25 -51.66 8.04 20.97
N SER A 26 -51.80 7.34 22.09
CA SER A 26 -50.69 7.12 23.02
C SER A 26 -49.60 6.20 22.43
N ALA A 27 -49.99 5.14 21.73
CA ALA A 27 -49.08 4.18 21.09
C ALA A 27 -48.31 4.83 19.93
N SER A 28 -48.97 5.62 19.09
CA SER A 28 -48.33 6.37 18.01
C SER A 28 -47.39 7.46 18.53
N ARG A 29 -47.73 8.13 19.63
CA ARG A 29 -46.79 9.05 20.33
C ARG A 29 -45.55 8.32 20.84
N ARG A 30 -45.72 7.18 21.50
CA ARG A 30 -44.59 6.34 21.98
C ARG A 30 -43.70 5.91 20.81
N ARG A 31 -44.29 5.43 19.71
CA ARG A 31 -43.54 5.02 18.49
C ARG A 31 -42.74 6.18 17.88
N LYS A 32 -43.33 7.38 17.79
CA LYS A 32 -42.62 8.58 17.29
C LYS A 32 -41.41 8.93 18.16
N LEU A 33 -41.54 8.86 19.48
CA LEU A 33 -40.43 9.13 20.41
C LEU A 33 -39.33 8.07 20.27
N LEU A 34 -39.69 6.80 20.12
CA LEU A 34 -38.74 5.71 19.88
C LEU A 34 -37.97 5.91 18.57
N ILE A 35 -38.66 6.20 17.47
CA ILE A 35 -38.02 6.46 16.16
C ILE A 35 -37.10 7.68 16.26
N ARG A 36 -37.51 8.75 16.95
CA ARG A 36 -36.67 9.94 17.14
C ARG A 36 -35.39 9.63 17.92
N ARG A 37 -35.49 8.80 18.95
CA ARG A 37 -34.31 8.34 19.72
C ARG A 37 -33.40 7.45 18.87
N LEU A 38 -33.97 6.53 18.09
CA LEU A 38 -33.22 5.64 17.21
C LEU A 38 -32.54 6.40 16.07
N ALA A 39 -33.20 7.41 15.51
CA ALA A 39 -32.63 8.30 14.49
C ALA A 39 -31.42 9.08 15.03
N MET A 40 -31.47 9.57 16.26
CA MET A 40 -30.32 10.22 16.89
C MET A 40 -29.12 9.25 16.99
N PHE A 41 -29.35 8.02 17.47
CA PHE A 41 -28.30 7.01 17.54
C PHE A 41 -27.75 6.64 16.16
N PHE A 42 -28.62 6.53 15.15
CA PHE A 42 -28.21 6.24 13.78
C PHE A 42 -27.33 7.36 13.19
N VAL A 43 -27.69 8.63 13.42
CA VAL A 43 -26.87 9.76 12.99
C VAL A 43 -25.50 9.72 13.66
N LEU A 44 -25.47 9.47 14.97
CA LEU A 44 -24.22 9.39 15.74
C LEU A 44 -23.33 8.23 15.25
N ALA A 45 -23.92 7.04 15.04
CA ALA A 45 -23.23 5.89 14.47
C ALA A 45 -22.73 6.16 13.04
N SER A 46 -23.51 6.86 12.22
CA SER A 46 -23.12 7.22 10.85
C SER A 46 -21.92 8.15 10.83
N VAL A 47 -21.87 9.14 11.74
CA VAL A 47 -20.72 10.04 11.88
C VAL A 47 -19.46 9.26 12.28
N ILE A 48 -19.56 8.39 13.29
CA ILE A 48 -18.43 7.55 13.71
C ILE A 48 -17.97 6.64 12.57
N SER A 49 -18.91 6.00 11.87
CA SER A 49 -18.60 5.13 10.73
C SER A 49 -17.95 5.90 9.59
N TYR A 50 -18.38 7.13 9.31
CA TYR A 50 -17.77 7.99 8.30
C TYR A 50 -16.31 8.29 8.64
N PHE A 51 -16.03 8.69 9.88
CA PHE A 51 -14.65 8.91 10.33
C PHE A 51 -13.83 7.62 10.22
N MET A 52 -14.35 6.48 10.67
CA MET A 52 -13.65 5.19 10.59
C MET A 52 -13.35 4.76 9.14
N ILE A 53 -14.29 4.94 8.22
CA ILE A 53 -14.08 4.63 6.80
C ILE A 53 -13.02 5.57 6.21
N SER A 54 -13.08 6.87 6.54
CA SER A 54 -12.11 7.85 6.04
C SER A 54 -10.68 7.55 6.51
N THR A 55 -10.51 7.12 7.77
CA THR A 55 -9.21 6.74 8.31
C THR A 55 -8.71 5.44 7.68
N LEU A 56 -9.58 4.46 7.44
CA LEU A 56 -9.22 3.21 6.77
C LEU A 56 -8.74 3.45 5.33
N ILE A 57 -9.41 4.33 4.58
CA ILE A 57 -8.98 4.66 3.21
C ILE A 57 -7.61 5.35 3.23
N SER A 58 -7.42 6.33 4.12
CA SER A 58 -6.14 7.05 4.27
C SER A 58 -5.00 6.13 4.69
N GLN A 59 -5.27 5.16 5.58
CA GLN A 59 -4.30 4.15 5.98
C GLN A 59 -3.99 3.16 4.86
N ALA A 60 -4.97 2.80 4.02
CA ALA A 60 -4.73 1.88 2.91
C ALA A 60 -3.79 2.50 1.86
N SER A 61 -3.95 3.79 1.53
CA SER A 61 -3.07 4.49 0.60
C SER A 61 -1.63 4.61 1.13
N SER A 62 -1.45 4.92 2.43
CA SER A 62 -0.11 4.99 3.00
C SER A 62 0.56 3.61 3.09
N LEU A 63 -0.21 2.54 3.24
CA LEU A 63 0.31 1.18 3.28
C LEU A 63 0.90 0.73 1.94
N GLU A 64 0.32 1.18 0.83
CA GLU A 64 0.85 0.89 -0.50
C GLU A 64 2.16 1.64 -0.75
N GLU A 65 2.20 2.93 -0.42
CA GLU A 65 3.41 3.76 -0.52
C GLU A 65 4.56 3.19 0.32
N ILE A 66 4.29 2.82 1.58
CA ILE A 66 5.29 2.20 2.48
C ILE A 66 5.78 0.86 1.92
N LYS A 67 4.92 0.06 1.27
CA LYS A 67 5.35 -1.21 0.66
C LYS A 67 6.28 -0.99 -0.53
N VAL A 68 5.97 -0.01 -1.38
CA VAL A 68 6.81 0.34 -2.53
C VAL A 68 8.16 0.86 -2.05
N GLU A 69 8.16 1.78 -1.07
CA GLU A 69 9.39 2.29 -0.45
C GLU A 69 10.22 1.15 0.16
N GLN A 70 9.58 0.23 0.90
CA GLN A 70 10.26 -0.93 1.46
C GLN A 70 10.89 -1.82 0.39
N GLN A 71 10.20 -2.06 -0.73
CA GLN A 71 10.75 -2.83 -1.85
C GLN A 71 11.97 -2.14 -2.47
N GLN A 72 11.90 -0.84 -2.73
CA GLN A 72 13.01 -0.05 -3.26
C GLN A 72 14.23 -0.08 -2.33
N LEU A 73 14.02 0.15 -1.02
CA LEU A 73 15.09 0.09 -0.03
C LEU A 73 15.73 -1.30 0.06
N ASN A 74 14.93 -2.37 -0.06
CA ASN A 74 15.45 -3.73 -0.06
C ASN A 74 16.31 -4.04 -1.29
N GLU A 75 15.89 -3.57 -2.47
CA GLU A 75 16.69 -3.69 -3.69
C GLU A 75 17.99 -2.91 -3.60
N GLU A 76 17.94 -1.68 -3.09
CA GLU A 76 19.13 -0.86 -2.86
C GLU A 76 20.09 -1.54 -1.87
N LEU A 77 19.57 -2.06 -0.75
CA LEU A 77 20.37 -2.82 0.22
C LEU A 77 21.02 -4.05 -0.39
N ALA A 78 20.30 -4.79 -1.22
CA ALA A 78 20.85 -5.96 -1.92
C ALA A 78 21.97 -5.56 -2.88
N GLY A 79 21.79 -4.46 -3.63
CA GLY A 79 22.81 -3.88 -4.49
C GLY A 79 24.06 -3.43 -3.73
N LEU A 80 23.88 -2.75 -2.61
CA LEU A 80 24.97 -2.30 -1.74
C LEU A 80 25.74 -3.48 -1.13
N LYS A 81 25.05 -4.51 -0.63
CA LYS A 81 25.70 -5.72 -0.12
C LYS A 81 26.51 -6.45 -1.19
N LYS A 82 26.00 -6.51 -2.43
CA LYS A 82 26.74 -7.10 -3.55
C LYS A 82 28.00 -6.31 -3.86
N LYS A 83 27.93 -4.97 -3.89
CA LYS A 83 29.09 -4.10 -4.06
C LYS A 83 30.10 -4.28 -2.92
N GLU A 84 29.63 -4.33 -1.68
CA GLU A 84 30.47 -4.57 -0.50
C GLU A 84 31.23 -5.90 -0.62
N MET A 85 30.56 -6.97 -1.05
CA MET A 85 31.20 -8.27 -1.23
C MET A 85 32.28 -8.25 -2.32
N ILE A 86 31.99 -7.64 -3.47
CA ILE A 86 32.96 -7.49 -4.58
C ILE A 86 34.18 -6.71 -4.11
N LEU A 87 33.95 -5.58 -3.43
CA LEU A 87 35.04 -4.74 -2.92
C LEU A 87 35.87 -5.47 -1.86
N LYS A 88 35.26 -6.28 -0.99
CA LYS A 88 35.99 -7.11 -0.04
C LYS A 88 36.86 -8.15 -0.73
N GLU A 89 36.33 -8.81 -1.76
CA GLU A 89 37.10 -9.77 -2.56
C GLU A 89 38.27 -9.09 -3.26
N GLU A 90 38.05 -7.90 -3.81
CA GLU A 90 39.08 -7.08 -4.44
C GLU A 90 40.17 -6.66 -3.46
N ILE A 91 39.79 -6.25 -2.23
CA ILE A 91 40.76 -5.96 -1.16
C ILE A 91 41.61 -7.20 -0.84
N VAL A 92 41.01 -8.38 -0.76
CA VAL A 92 41.77 -9.61 -0.50
C VAL A 92 42.75 -9.90 -1.63
N LYS A 93 42.31 -9.80 -2.89
CA LYS A 93 43.17 -9.98 -4.07
C LYS A 93 44.31 -8.96 -4.11
N LEU A 94 44.03 -7.70 -3.80
CA LEU A 94 45.03 -6.63 -3.79
C LEU A 94 46.02 -6.70 -2.61
N ASN A 95 45.76 -7.55 -1.60
CA ASN A 95 46.73 -7.85 -0.54
C ASN A 95 47.58 -9.11 -0.84
N ASP A 96 47.38 -9.74 -2.00
CA ASP A 96 48.14 -10.92 -2.43
C ASP A 96 49.20 -10.51 -3.46
N ASP A 97 50.48 -10.67 -3.08
CA ASP A 97 51.63 -10.33 -3.92
C ASP A 97 51.63 -11.09 -5.26
N GLU A 98 51.12 -12.34 -5.29
CA GLU A 98 51.05 -13.14 -6.52
C GLU A 98 50.01 -12.56 -7.49
N TYR A 99 48.89 -12.04 -6.95
CA TYR A 99 47.88 -11.35 -7.74
C TYR A 99 48.38 -10.00 -8.26
N ILE A 100 49.11 -9.23 -7.44
CA ILE A 100 49.74 -7.98 -7.87
C ILE A 100 50.77 -8.25 -8.98
N ALA A 101 51.59 -9.28 -8.85
CA ALA A 101 52.56 -9.66 -9.88
C ALA A 101 51.88 -10.08 -11.20
N LYS A 102 50.73 -10.79 -11.13
CA LYS A 102 49.92 -11.11 -12.32
C LYS A 102 49.33 -9.85 -12.97
N LEU A 103 48.84 -8.91 -12.15
CA LEU A 103 48.32 -7.62 -12.64
C LEU A 103 49.44 -6.81 -13.32
N ALA A 104 50.63 -6.75 -12.72
CA ALA A 104 51.79 -6.06 -13.29
C ALA A 104 52.26 -6.70 -14.61
N ARG A 105 52.26 -8.03 -14.71
CA ARG A 105 52.53 -8.76 -15.96
C ARG A 105 51.52 -8.42 -17.06
N LYS A 106 50.24 -8.39 -16.70
CA LYS A 106 49.13 -8.18 -17.65
C LYS A 106 49.02 -6.71 -18.12
N ASP A 107 48.98 -5.78 -17.18
CA ASP A 107 48.61 -4.39 -17.47
C ASP A 107 49.84 -3.49 -17.69
N TYR A 108 51.01 -3.89 -17.17
CA TYR A 108 52.26 -3.11 -17.25
C TYR A 108 53.40 -3.85 -17.96
N PHE A 109 53.15 -5.04 -18.52
CA PHE A 109 54.15 -5.88 -19.19
C PHE A 109 55.42 -6.09 -18.35
N LEU A 110 55.28 -6.18 -17.02
CA LEU A 110 56.40 -6.47 -16.14
C LEU A 110 56.73 -7.97 -16.21
N SER A 111 58.00 -8.37 -16.25
CA SER A 111 58.40 -9.78 -16.28
C SER A 111 59.58 -10.02 -15.33
N GLU A 112 59.65 -11.21 -14.73
CA GLU A 112 60.77 -11.59 -13.84
C GLU A 112 62.03 -12.01 -14.62
N GLU A 113 63.17 -12.15 -13.92
CA GLU A 113 64.42 -12.60 -14.55
C GLU A 113 64.26 -13.99 -15.18
N GLY A 114 64.38 -14.06 -16.51
CA GLY A 114 64.23 -15.29 -17.29
C GLY A 114 62.89 -15.44 -18.02
N GLU A 115 61.93 -14.54 -17.81
CA GLU A 115 60.68 -14.47 -18.58
C GLU A 115 60.84 -13.63 -19.87
N VAL A 116 60.14 -13.98 -20.96
CA VAL A 116 60.17 -13.26 -22.26
C VAL A 116 58.78 -12.74 -22.60
N ILE A 117 58.64 -11.42 -22.80
CA ILE A 117 57.38 -10.76 -23.13
C ILE A 117 57.11 -10.86 -24.63
N PHE A 118 55.97 -11.44 -25.02
CA PHE A 118 55.50 -11.46 -26.40
C PHE A 118 54.43 -10.39 -26.59
N ASN A 119 54.75 -9.33 -27.33
CA ASN A 119 53.77 -8.35 -27.76
C ASN A 119 53.16 -8.81 -29.09
N ILE A 120 51.92 -9.30 -29.03
CA ILE A 120 51.14 -9.65 -30.21
C ILE A 120 50.41 -8.37 -30.60
N SER A 121 50.83 -7.73 -31.69
CA SER A 121 50.12 -6.58 -32.23
C SER A 121 48.68 -6.98 -32.60
N GLU A 122 47.70 -6.21 -32.10
CA GLU A 122 46.25 -6.46 -32.26
C GLU A 122 45.82 -6.62 -33.74
N GLU A 123 46.63 -6.17 -34.70
CA GLU A 123 46.41 -6.34 -36.15
C GLU A 123 46.26 -7.81 -36.60
N LYS A 124 46.71 -8.79 -35.82
CA LYS A 124 46.61 -10.22 -36.20
C LYS A 124 45.35 -10.93 -35.71
N GLU A 125 44.61 -10.38 -34.75
CA GLU A 125 43.40 -11.06 -34.23
C GLU A 125 42.15 -10.83 -35.10
N GLU A 126 42.03 -9.70 -35.80
CA GLU A 126 40.91 -9.47 -36.73
C GLU A 126 40.97 -10.35 -37.99
N LYS A 127 42.17 -10.79 -38.41
CA LYS A 127 42.38 -11.56 -39.65
C LYS A 127 42.11 -13.07 -39.52
N ALA A 128 41.82 -13.57 -38.31
CA ALA A 128 41.59 -14.99 -38.05
C ALA A 128 40.11 -15.33 -37.76
N SER A 129 39.22 -14.34 -37.83
CA SER A 129 37.77 -14.51 -37.61
C SER A 129 36.88 -14.15 -38.82
N GLU A 130 37.47 -13.91 -39.99
CA GLU A 130 36.78 -13.89 -41.30
C GLU A 130 36.86 -15.25 -42.00
#